data_AF-A0A7C1CII3-F1
#
_entry.id   AF-A0A7C1CII3-F1
#
_cell.length_a   1.000
_cell.length_b   1.000
_cell.length_c   1.000
_cell.angle_alpha   90.00
_cell.angle_beta   90.00
_cell.angle_gamma   90.00
#
_symmetry.space_group_name_H-M   'P 1'
#
loop_
_entity.id
_entity.type
_entity.pdbx_description
1 polymer ?
#
loop_
_entity_poly.entity_id
_entity_poly.type
_entity_poly.pdbx_seq_one_letter_code
_entity_poly.pdbx_strand_id
1 'polypeptide(L)' 'MVVIVGCAHPGMASILEAASPRGPIHALVGGMHGFRDLDLLDGIEVICPTHCTQYQDEIGKVYPLHVTPGGVGKRIRL' A
#
# COMPACT_ATOMS: atom_id res chain seq x y z
N MET A 1 -0.05 -12.85 -0.11
CA MET A 1 -0.04 -12.36 -1.51
C MET A 1 0.57 -10.95 -1.56
N VAL A 2 1.14 -10.56 -2.70
CA VAL A 2 1.68 -9.21 -2.93
C VAL A 2 0.83 -8.47 -3.95
N VAL A 3 0.43 -7.24 -3.63
CA VAL A 3 -0.31 -6.35 -4.53
C VAL A 3 0.61 -5.20 -4.95
N ILE A 4 0.80 -5.02 -6.25
CA ILE A 4 1.61 -3.93 -6.82
C ILE A 4 0.69 -3.01 -7.62
N VAL A 5 0.69 -1.72 -7.31
CA VAL A 5 -0.18 -0.70 -7.94
C VAL A 5 0.65 0.41 -8.58
N GLY A 6 0.15 0.98 -9.69
CA GLY A 6 0.75 2.13 -10.34
C GLY A 6 0.40 3.45 -9.64
N CYS A 7 -0.81 3.95 -9.91
CA CYS A 7 -1.36 5.19 -9.29
C CYS A 7 -2.72 5.00 -8.62
N ALA A 8 -3.30 3.79 -8.61
CA ALA A 8 -4.56 3.49 -7.93
C ALA A 8 -5.72 4.50 -8.16
N HIS A 9 -5.86 5.06 -9.37
CA HIS A 9 -6.94 6.01 -9.68
C HIS A 9 -8.37 5.49 -9.39
N PRO A 10 -8.68 4.19 -9.56
CA PRO A 10 -9.98 3.63 -9.16
C PRO A 10 -10.24 3.58 -7.64
N GLY A 11 -9.26 4.01 -6.83
CA GLY A 11 -9.27 3.89 -5.37
C GLY A 11 -8.69 2.56 -4.90
N MET A 12 -8.10 2.57 -3.70
CA MET A 12 -7.52 1.37 -3.09
C MET A 12 -8.58 0.34 -2.68
N ALA A 13 -9.75 0.77 -2.22
CA ALA A 13 -10.86 -0.12 -1.87
C ALA A 13 -11.17 -1.11 -3.01
N SER A 14 -11.41 -0.59 -4.22
CA SER A 14 -11.71 -1.39 -5.42
C SER A 14 -10.59 -2.39 -5.75
N ILE A 15 -9.33 -2.00 -5.55
CA ILE A 15 -8.16 -2.85 -5.83
C ILE A 15 -8.03 -3.97 -4.80
N LEU A 16 -8.17 -3.65 -3.52
CA LEU A 16 -8.09 -4.62 -2.42
C LEU A 16 -9.25 -5.62 -2.50
N GLU A 17 -10.46 -5.14 -2.81
CA GLU A 17 -11.64 -5.98 -3.02
C GLU A 17 -11.40 -6.97 -4.16
N ALA A 18 -10.92 -6.50 -5.32
CA ALA A 18 -10.62 -7.36 -6.47
C ALA A 18 -9.50 -8.39 -6.20
N ALA A 19 -8.59 -8.06 -5.28
CA ALA A 19 -7.52 -8.96 -4.85
C ALA A 19 -7.97 -9.97 -3.79
N SER A 20 -8.93 -9.61 -2.93
CA SER A 20 -9.35 -10.40 -1.76
C SER A 20 -9.66 -11.88 -2.01
N PRO A 21 -10.26 -12.32 -3.15
CA PRO A 21 -10.56 -13.73 -3.39
C PRO A 21 -9.31 -14.60 -3.54
N ARG A 22 -8.14 -13.99 -3.74
CA ARG A 22 -6.85 -14.68 -3.91
C ARG A 22 -6.15 -14.99 -2.59
N GLY A 23 -6.75 -14.60 -1.46
CA GLY A 23 -6.22 -14.81 -0.11
C GLY A 23 -5.63 -13.54 0.51
N PRO A 24 -5.03 -13.65 1.71
CA PRO A 24 -4.58 -12.49 2.48
C PRO A 24 -3.47 -11.72 1.78
N ILE A 25 -3.58 -10.39 1.85
CA ILE A 25 -2.60 -9.44 1.32
C ILE A 25 -1.55 -9.24 2.40
N HIS A 26 -0.33 -9.70 2.12
CA HIS A 26 0.81 -9.57 3.03
C HIS A 26 1.59 -8.29 2.72
N ALA A 27 1.65 -7.90 1.45
CA ALA A 27 2.37 -6.70 1.03
C ALA A 27 1.61 -5.88 -0.01
N LEU A 28 1.69 -4.56 0.12
CA LEU A 28 1.16 -3.57 -0.82
C LEU A 28 2.29 -2.60 -1.23
N VAL A 29 2.55 -2.47 -2.53
CA VAL A 29 3.62 -1.62 -3.07
C VAL A 29 3.10 -0.74 -4.19
N GLY A 30 3.28 0.58 -4.10
CA GLY A 30 2.95 1.46 -5.24
C GLY A 30 2.41 2.84 -4.89
N GLY A 31 1.88 3.51 -5.92
CA GLY A 31 1.21 4.79 -5.78
C GLY A 31 -0.27 4.64 -5.43
N MET A 32 -0.66 5.16 -4.27
CA MET A 32 -2.04 5.13 -3.75
C MET A 32 -2.80 6.45 -3.98
N HIS A 33 -2.21 7.40 -4.72
CA HIS A 33 -2.81 8.70 -5.03
C HIS A 33 -3.39 9.41 -3.79
N GLY A 34 -4.66 9.85 -3.86
CA GLY A 34 -5.38 10.51 -2.76
C GLY A 34 -6.09 9.56 -1.79
N PHE A 35 -5.63 8.32 -1.65
CA PHE A 35 -6.20 7.35 -0.72
C PHE A 35 -6.04 7.75 0.75
N ARG A 36 -7.17 7.83 1.48
CA ARG A 36 -7.21 8.26 2.89
C ARG A 36 -7.92 7.29 3.83
N ASP A 37 -8.53 6.21 3.31
CA ASP A 37 -9.24 5.20 4.10
C ASP A 37 -8.23 4.21 4.70
N LEU A 38 -7.39 4.73 5.61
CA LEU A 38 -6.20 4.04 6.10
C LEU A 38 -6.51 2.69 6.75
N ASP A 39 -7.69 2.54 7.35
CA ASP A 39 -8.21 1.30 7.95
C ASP A 39 -8.24 0.11 6.97
N LEU A 40 -8.34 0.36 5.66
CA LEU A 40 -8.24 -0.71 4.66
C LEU A 40 -6.82 -1.31 4.55
N LEU A 41 -5.82 -0.70 5.18
CA LEU A 41 -4.45 -1.23 5.27
C LEU A 41 -4.25 -2.14 6.49
N ASP A 42 -5.24 -2.26 7.37
CA ASP A 42 -5.14 -3.08 8.57
C ASP A 42 -4.83 -4.54 8.23
N GLY A 43 -3.85 -5.11 8.93
CA GLY A 43 -3.40 -6.48 8.72
C GLY A 43 -2.42 -6.67 7.56
N ILE A 44 -2.11 -5.62 6.78
CA ILE A 44 -1.04 -5.67 5.78
C ILE A 44 0.31 -5.47 6.47
N GLU A 45 1.18 -6.48 6.42
CA GLU A 45 2.46 -6.48 7.13
C GLU A 45 3.51 -5.54 6.51
N VAL A 46 3.48 -5.37 5.18
CA VAL A 46 4.42 -4.52 4.45
C VAL A 46 3.68 -3.55 3.54
N ILE A 47 3.81 -2.26 3.82
CA ILE A 47 3.20 -1.16 3.06
C ILE A 47 4.32 -0.29 2.50
N CYS A 48 4.44 -0.20 1.18
CA CYS A 48 5.42 0.64 0.51
C CYS A 48 4.71 1.74 -0.30
N PRO A 49 4.31 2.84 0.36
CA PRO A 49 3.75 4.00 -0.33
C PRO A 49 4.85 4.68 -1.15
N THR A 50 4.59 4.93 -2.42
CA THR A 50 5.56 5.61 -3.30
C THR A 50 4.88 6.43 -4.39
N HIS A 51 5.68 7.03 -5.28
CA HIS A 51 5.24 7.74 -6.48
C HIS A 51 4.22 8.85 -6.18
N CYS A 52 2.97 8.68 -6.59
CA CYS A 52 1.91 9.69 -6.50
C CYS A 52 1.12 9.65 -5.18
N THR A 53 1.50 8.81 -4.22
CA THR A 53 0.82 8.72 -2.92
C THR A 53 0.90 10.07 -2.21
N GLN A 54 -0.24 10.67 -1.89
CA GLN A 54 -0.32 12.00 -1.29
C GLN A 54 -0.18 11.95 0.24
N TYR A 55 -0.75 10.93 0.87
CA TYR A 55 -0.83 10.81 2.34
C TYR A 55 0.26 9.90 2.93
N GLN A 56 1.48 9.90 2.35
CA GLN A 56 2.58 9.01 2.80
C GLN A 56 2.93 9.21 4.27
N ASP A 57 2.99 10.47 4.72
CA ASP A 57 3.32 10.82 6.10
C ASP A 57 2.24 10.36 7.08
N GLU A 58 0.96 10.42 6.68
CA GLU A 58 -0.15 9.95 7.52
C GLU A 58 -0.13 8.42 7.62
N ILE A 59 0.07 7.72 6.50
CA ILE A 59 0.24 6.25 6.47
C ILE A 59 1.42 5.85 7.37
N GLY A 60 2.55 6.56 7.30
CA GLY A 60 3.73 6.32 8.14
C GLY A 60 3.49 6.56 9.64
N LYS A 61 2.64 7.53 10.00
CA LYS A 61 2.28 7.80 11.40
C LYS A 61 1.35 6.73 11.98
N VAL A 62 0.41 6.23 11.18
CA VAL A 62 -0.55 5.21 11.62
C VAL A 62 0.09 3.82 11.66
N TYR A 63 0.95 3.50 10.70
CA TYR A 63 1.57 2.18 10.54
C TYR A 63 3.10 2.20 10.59
N PRO A 64 3.73 2.72 11.66
CA PRO A 64 5.18 2.98 11.70
C PRO A 64 6.04 1.71 11.58
N LEU A 65 5.50 0.55 11.93
CA LEU A 65 6.20 -0.74 11.86
C LEU A 65 6.00 -1.48 10.54
N HIS A 66 4.97 -1.11 9.77
CA HIS A 66 4.61 -1.79 8.52
C HIS A 66 5.04 -0.99 7.29
N VAL A 67 5.34 0.30 7.46
CA VAL A 67 5.74 1.15 6.35
C VAL A 67 7.22 0.99 6.03
N THR A 68 7.50 0.69 4.76
CA THR A 68 8.84 0.74 4.19
C THR A 68 8.91 1.85 3.15
N PRO A 69 9.88 2.79 3.24
CA PRO A 69 10.02 3.84 2.24
C PRO A 69 10.39 3.26 0.88
N GLY A 70 9.69 3.71 -0.16
CA GLY A 70 9.98 3.42 -1.56
C GLY A 70 11.15 4.23 -2.11
N GLY A 71 11.46 4.03 -3.39
CA GLY A 71 12.51 4.79 -4.10
C GLY A 71 13.18 3.98 -5.19
N VAL A 72 13.87 4.67 -6.10
CA VAL A 72 14.65 4.02 -7.16
C VAL A 72 15.75 3.15 -6.54
N GLY A 73 15.90 1.92 -7.03
CA GLY A 73 16.87 0.96 -6.51
C GLY A 73 16.49 0.31 -5.18
N LYS A 74 15.29 0.61 -4.64
CA LYS A 74 14.80 -0.04 -3.42
C LYS A 74 14.65 -1.55 -3.64
N ARG A 75 15.15 -2.32 -2.68
CA ARG A 75 14.94 -3.77 -2.57
C ARG A 75 14.06 -4.05 -1.36
N ILE A 76 12.97 -4.79 -1.57
CA ILE A 76 12.05 -5.24 -0.52
C ILE A 76 12.12 -6.77 -0.48
N ARG A 77 12.31 -7.33 0.72
CA ARG A 77 12.29 -8.78 0.95
C ARG A 77 11.02 -9.11 1.73
N LEU A 78 10.28 -10.07 1.22
CA LEU A 78 9.00 -10.57 1.73
C LEU A 78 9.15 -12.04 2.08
#